data_AF-A0A962VC85-F1
#
_entry.id   AF-A0A962VC85-F1
#
_cell.length_a   1.000
_cell.length_b   1.000
_cell.length_c   1.000
_cell.angle_alpha   90.00
_cell.angle_beta   90.00
_cell.angle_gamma   90.00
#
_symmetry.space_group_name_H-M   'P 1'
#
loop_
_entity.id
_entity.type
_entity.pdbx_description
1 polymer ?
#
loop_
_entity_poly.entity_id
_entity_poly.type
_entity_poly.pdbx_seq_one_letter_code
_entity_poly.pdbx_strand_id
1 'polypeptide(L)'
;RAALDMTRIAKDFSDADSGVIVFASSMGQEYAEESPAWRHGAFTKTLLDGLSGAADLFRDGSVRQSELETYVKHGVAELTKGRQHPVTISPGALPDFVLALVP
;
A
#
# COMPACT_ATOMS: atom_id res chain seq x y z
N ARG A 1 19.04 19.93 5.61
CA ARG A 1 17.96 19.81 4.60
C ARG A 1 16.75 19.27 5.33
N ALA A 2 15.67 20.05 5.45
CA ALA A 2 14.43 19.56 6.04
C ALA A 2 13.90 18.42 5.15
N ALA A 3 13.76 17.22 5.71
CA ALA A 3 13.04 16.15 5.02
C ALA A 3 11.60 16.65 4.84
N LEU A 4 11.14 16.74 3.59
CA LEU A 4 9.73 16.92 3.30
C LEU A 4 8.98 15.78 3.98
N ASP A 5 8.08 16.10 4.90
CA ASP A 5 7.24 15.11 5.55
C ASP A 5 6.15 14.69 4.55
N MET A 6 6.46 13.65 3.77
CA MET A 6 5.54 13.09 2.78
C MET A 6 4.23 12.61 3.41
N THR A 7 4.26 12.22 4.69
CA THR A 7 3.08 11.82 5.46
C THR A 7 2.09 12.97 5.55
N ARG A 8 2.59 14.19 5.80
CA ARG A 8 1.77 15.39 5.89
C ARG A 8 1.12 15.73 4.54
N ILE A 9 1.88 15.66 3.45
CA ILE A 9 1.34 15.91 2.10
C ILE A 9 0.24 14.91 1.76
N ALA A 10 0.47 13.63 2.03
CA ALA A 10 -0.53 12.60 1.80
C ALA A 10 -1.79 12.78 2.67
N LYS A 11 -1.63 13.28 3.90
CA LYS A 11 -2.74 13.64 4.78
C LYS A 11 -3.57 14.80 4.22
N ASP A 12 -2.93 15.83 3.66
CA ASP A 12 -3.62 16.98 3.06
C ASP A 12 -4.50 16.55 1.87
N PHE A 13 -4.15 15.47 1.16
CA PHE A 13 -5.00 14.88 0.11
C PHE A 13 -6.17 14.04 0.63
N SER A 14 -6.13 13.61 1.90
CA SER A 14 -7.11 12.70 2.50
C SER A 14 -8.22 13.39 3.28
N ASP A 15 -8.29 14.72 3.25
CA ASP A 15 -9.38 15.47 3.88
C ASP A 15 -10.74 14.90 3.44
N ALA A 16 -11.66 14.77 4.40
CA ALA A 16 -12.79 13.85 4.36
C ALA A 16 -13.78 14.01 3.18
N ASP A 17 -13.70 15.12 2.42
CA ASP A 17 -14.48 15.38 1.21
C ASP A 17 -13.81 14.90 -0.10
N SER A 18 -12.54 14.47 -0.07
CA SER A 18 -11.77 14.21 -1.29
C SER A 18 -11.96 12.80 -1.88
N GLY A 19 -12.45 11.82 -1.11
CA GLY A 19 -12.60 10.43 -1.58
C GLY A 19 -11.28 9.78 -2.03
N VAL A 20 -10.13 10.36 -1.69
CA VAL A 20 -8.80 9.89 -2.12
C VAL A 20 -8.21 8.97 -1.07
N ILE A 21 -7.72 7.81 -1.52
CA ILE A 21 -6.89 6.91 -0.71
C ILE A 21 -5.46 7.00 -1.22
N VAL A 22 -4.51 7.19 -0.30
CA VAL A 22 -3.09 7.26 -0.61
C VAL A 22 -2.40 6.02 -0.04
N PHE A 23 -1.72 5.28 -0.91
CA PHE A 23 -0.74 4.27 -0.52
C PHE A 23 0.66 4.83 -0.73
N ALA A 24 1.45 4.90 0.33
CA ALA A 24 2.85 5.30 0.28
C ALA A 24 3.76 4.10 0.61
N SER A 25 4.86 3.99 -0.12
CA SER A 25 5.74 2.82 -0.07
C SER A 25 6.49 2.66 1.25
N SER A 26 6.76 3.76 1.95
CA SER A 26 7.51 3.77 3.21
C SER A 26 7.05 4.90 4.11
N MET A 27 7.40 4.82 5.40
CA MET A 27 7.31 5.97 6.30
C MET A 27 8.36 7.02 5.96
N GLY A 28 8.16 8.28 6.38
CA GLY A 28 9.03 9.40 6.01
C GLY A 28 10.49 9.30 6.49
N GLN A 29 10.84 8.33 7.34
CA GLN A 29 12.22 8.07 7.81
C GLN A 29 12.81 6.77 7.27
N GLU A 30 12.11 6.08 6.36
CA GLU A 30 12.49 4.79 5.81
C GLU A 30 12.79 4.90 4.32
N TYR A 31 13.71 4.05 3.85
CA TYR A 31 14.04 3.95 2.43
C TYR A 31 13.05 3.04 1.71
N ALA A 32 12.69 3.41 0.49
CA ALA A 32 12.03 2.51 -0.44
C ALA A 32 13.09 1.59 -1.08
N GLU A 33 13.09 0.31 -0.70
CA GLU A 33 14.06 -0.67 -1.18
C GLU A 33 13.69 -1.22 -2.56
N GLU A 34 14.69 -1.33 -3.42
CA GLU A 34 14.60 -1.92 -4.75
C GLU A 34 15.57 -3.08 -4.89
N SER A 35 15.22 -4.06 -5.73
CA SER A 35 16.08 -5.20 -5.99
C SER A 35 15.99 -5.64 -7.46
N PRO A 36 17.14 -5.89 -8.12
CA PRO A 36 17.15 -6.52 -9.44
C PRO A 36 16.43 -7.87 -9.47
N ALA A 37 16.41 -8.61 -8.36
CA ALA A 37 15.71 -9.90 -8.26
C ALA A 37 14.19 -9.76 -8.40
N TRP A 38 13.62 -8.63 -7.95
CA TRP A 38 12.19 -8.35 -8.06
C TRP A 38 11.85 -7.47 -9.27
N ARG A 39 12.88 -6.84 -9.89
CA ARG A 39 12.77 -5.84 -10.98
C ARG A 39 11.92 -4.62 -10.64
N HIS A 40 11.67 -4.41 -9.35
CA HIS A 40 10.80 -3.38 -8.79
C HIS A 40 11.28 -3.01 -7.38
N GLY A 41 10.70 -1.94 -6.83
CA GLY A 41 10.67 -1.72 -5.39
C GLY A 41 9.84 -2.79 -4.67
N ALA A 42 10.17 -3.09 -3.41
CA ALA A 42 9.44 -4.06 -2.58
C ALA A 42 7.93 -3.74 -2.53
N PHE A 43 7.59 -2.46 -2.42
CA PHE A 43 6.21 -1.96 -2.48
C PHE A 43 5.54 -2.31 -3.81
N THR A 44 6.12 -1.88 -4.93
CA THR A 44 5.54 -2.10 -6.26
C THR A 44 5.38 -3.58 -6.57
N LYS A 45 6.35 -4.43 -6.20
CA LYS A 45 6.25 -5.88 -6.34
C LYS A 45 5.02 -6.42 -5.63
N THR A 46 4.88 -6.09 -4.34
CA THR A 46 3.79 -6.59 -3.50
C THR A 46 2.44 -6.03 -3.94
N LEU A 47 2.39 -4.76 -4.36
CA LEU A 47 1.17 -4.13 -4.89
C LEU A 47 0.68 -4.85 -6.15
N LEU A 48 1.57 -5.13 -7.10
CA LEU A 48 1.21 -5.81 -8.35
C LEU A 48 0.75 -7.25 -8.12
N ASP A 49 1.42 -7.99 -7.23
CA ASP A 49 1.00 -9.34 -6.86
C ASP A 49 -0.39 -9.32 -6.21
N GLY A 50 -0.61 -8.38 -5.29
CA GLY A 50 -1.88 -8.23 -4.58
C GLY A 50 -3.04 -7.95 -5.55
N LEU A 51 -2.86 -6.98 -6.44
CA LEU A 51 -3.83 -6.65 -7.49
C LEU A 51 -4.04 -7.78 -8.51
N SER A 52 -3.06 -8.67 -8.66
CA SER A 52 -3.18 -9.87 -9.50
C SER A 52 -3.90 -11.03 -8.80
N GLY A 53 -4.43 -10.80 -7.59
CA GLY A 53 -5.25 -11.74 -6.83
C GLY A 53 -4.58 -12.37 -5.62
N ALA A 54 -3.28 -12.13 -5.39
CA ALA A 54 -2.62 -12.64 -4.18
C ALA A 54 -3.16 -12.00 -2.88
N ALA A 55 -3.84 -10.87 -3.01
CA ALA A 55 -4.51 -10.18 -1.91
C ALA A 55 -5.99 -10.56 -1.74
N ASP A 56 -6.51 -11.61 -2.40
CA ASP A 56 -7.83 -12.17 -2.08
C ASP A 56 -7.70 -13.05 -0.83
N LEU A 57 -7.72 -12.39 0.33
CA LEU A 57 -7.47 -13.02 1.63
C LEU A 57 -8.69 -13.80 2.11
N PHE A 58 -9.89 -13.35 1.76
CA PHE A 58 -11.14 -14.04 2.09
C PHE A 58 -11.53 -15.14 1.09
N ARG A 59 -10.85 -15.23 -0.05
CA ARG A 59 -11.12 -16.20 -1.13
C ARG A 59 -12.51 -16.07 -1.70
N ASP A 60 -12.99 -14.82 -1.83
CA ASP A 60 -14.31 -14.51 -2.38
C ASP A 60 -14.26 -14.14 -3.87
N GLY A 61 -13.09 -14.23 -4.51
CA GLY A 61 -12.87 -13.90 -5.91
C GLY A 61 -12.69 -12.40 -6.15
N SER A 62 -12.55 -11.60 -5.10
CA SER A 62 -12.32 -10.16 -5.19
C SER A 62 -11.17 -9.73 -4.28
N VAL A 63 -10.48 -8.67 -4.68
CA VAL A 63 -9.49 -7.99 -3.85
C VAL A 63 -10.09 -6.66 -3.41
N ARG A 64 -10.37 -6.53 -2.11
CA ARG A 64 -10.85 -5.29 -1.50
C ARG A 64 -9.72 -4.36 -1.11
N GLN A 65 -10.04 -3.09 -0.88
CA GLN A 65 -9.07 -2.08 -0.45
C GLN A 65 -8.36 -2.51 0.84
N SER A 66 -9.10 -3.01 1.82
CA SER A 66 -8.55 -3.44 3.12
C SER A 66 -7.64 -4.67 3.00
N GLU A 67 -7.98 -5.60 2.09
CA GLU A 67 -7.17 -6.78 1.84
C GLU A 67 -5.87 -6.43 1.12
N LEU A 68 -5.93 -5.56 0.11
CA LEU A 68 -4.75 -5.07 -0.59
C LEU A 68 -3.81 -4.33 0.36
N GLU A 69 -4.36 -3.49 1.25
CA GLU A 69 -3.58 -2.81 2.29
C GLU A 69 -2.86 -3.80 3.20
N THR A 70 -3.59 -4.82 3.68
CA THR A 70 -3.04 -5.85 4.56
C THR A 70 -1.94 -6.65 3.85
N TYR A 71 -2.19 -7.12 2.63
CA TYR A 71 -1.24 -7.88 1.83
C TYR A 71 0.03 -7.09 1.54
N VAL A 72 -0.11 -5.82 1.12
CA VAL A 72 1.02 -4.95 0.82
C VAL A 72 1.86 -4.67 2.05
N LYS A 73 1.24 -4.37 3.21
CA LYS A 73 1.97 -4.18 4.48
C LYS A 73 2.80 -5.39 4.87
N HIS A 74 2.20 -6.58 4.81
CA HIS A 74 2.90 -7.81 5.17
C HIS A 74 4.03 -8.14 4.18
N GLY A 75 3.75 -8.16 2.87
CA GLY A 75 4.75 -8.56 1.88
C GLY A 75 5.94 -7.60 1.80
N VAL A 76 5.73 -6.29 1.97
CA VAL A 76 6.85 -5.33 2.00
C VAL A 76 7.74 -5.54 3.23
N ALA A 77 7.13 -5.74 4.41
CA ALA A 77 7.89 -6.03 5.62
C ALA A 77 8.69 -7.34 5.48
N GLU A 78 8.11 -8.38 4.88
CA GLU A 78 8.82 -9.64 4.63
C GLU A 78 9.99 -9.49 3.65
N LEU A 79 9.75 -8.87 2.49
CA LEU A 79 10.77 -8.68 1.45
C LEU A 79 11.95 -7.84 1.93
N THR A 80 11.67 -6.81 2.74
CA THR A 80 12.70 -5.90 3.27
C THR A 80 13.23 -6.33 4.63
N LYS A 81 12.76 -7.44 5.20
CA LYS A 81 13.11 -7.89 6.56
C LYS A 81 12.85 -6.81 7.63
N GLY A 82 11.69 -6.15 7.53
CA GLY A 82 11.20 -5.15 8.47
C GLY A 82 11.89 -3.78 8.39
N ARG A 83 12.62 -3.48 7.30
CA ARG A 83 13.28 -2.18 7.12
C ARG A 83 12.39 -1.12 6.45
N GLN A 84 11.27 -1.54 5.87
CA GLN A 84 10.32 -0.69 5.18
C GLN A 84 8.89 -1.07 5.56
N HIS A 85 8.08 -0.06 5.87
CA HIS A 85 6.67 -0.20 6.22
C HIS A 85 5.83 0.76 5.37
N PRO A 86 5.00 0.24 4.45
CA PRO A 86 4.12 1.08 3.68
C PRO A 86 2.98 1.63 4.55
N VAL A 87 2.52 2.83 4.22
CA VAL A 87 1.45 3.53 4.94
C VAL A 87 0.28 3.77 4.01
N THR A 88 -0.93 3.56 4.55
CA THR A 88 -2.17 3.89 3.86
C THR A 88 -2.84 5.02 4.60
N ILE A 89 -3.27 6.03 3.85
CA ILE A 89 -4.03 7.16 4.37
C ILE A 89 -5.35 7.16 3.61
N SER A 90 -6.43 6.98 4.36
CA SER A 90 -7.80 6.91 3.84
C SER A 90 -8.72 7.78 4.70
N PRO A 91 -9.66 8.51 4.10
CA PRO A 91 -10.79 9.07 4.81
C PRO A 91 -11.52 7.98 5.60
N GLY A 92 -11.72 8.18 6.91
CA GLY A 92 -12.34 7.17 7.78
C GLY A 92 -13.82 6.86 7.46
N ALA A 93 -14.47 7.65 6.60
CA ALA A 93 -15.86 7.47 6.19
C ALA A 93 -16.02 6.66 4.89
N LEU A 94 -14.93 6.32 4.20
CA LEU A 94 -15.01 5.50 2.99
C LEU A 94 -15.32 4.03 3.36
N PRO A 95 -16.40 3.44 2.83
CA PRO A 95 -16.63 2.01 2.98
C PRO A 95 -15.56 1.22 2.24
N ASP A 96 -15.27 0.00 2.68
CA ASP A 96 -14.38 -0.90 1.95
C ASP A 96 -15.01 -1.33 0.61
N PHE A 97 -14.21 -1.34 -0.45
CA PHE A 97 -14.69 -1.57 -1.81
C PHE A 97 -13.72 -2.44 -2.61
N VAL A 98 -14.24 -3.06 -3.67
CA VAL A 98 -13.48 -3.94 -4.56
C VAL A 98 -12.58 -3.12 -5.48
N LEU A 99 -11.29 -3.45 -5.50
CA LEU A 99 -10.29 -2.86 -6.38
C LEU A 99 -10.01 -3.73 -7.61
N ALA A 100 -10.05 -5.06 -7.46
CA ALA A 100 -9.81 -6.00 -8.54
C ALA A 100 -10.66 -7.27 -8.38
N LEU A 101 -10.98 -7.91 -9.49
CA LEU A 101 -11.56 -9.25 -9.52
C LEU A 101 -10.46 -10.26 -9.81
N VAL A 102 -10.50 -11.40 -9.14
CA VAL A 102 -9.57 -12.50 -9.39
C VAL A 102 -10.13 -13.39 -10.51
N PRO A 103 -9.36 -13.66 -11.58
CA PRO A 103 -9.79 -14.50 -12.70
C PRO A 103 -9.92 -15.98 -12.35
#